data_AF-L7EAV7-F1
#
_entry.id   AF-L7EAV7-F1
#
_cell.length_a   1.000
_cell.length_b   1.000
_cell.length_c   1.000
_cell.angle_alpha   90.00
_cell.angle_beta   90.00
_cell.angle_gamma   90.00
#
_symmetry.space_group_name_H-M   'P 1'
#
loop_
_entity.id
_entity.type
_entity.pdbx_description
1 polymer ?
#
loop_
_entity_poly.entity_id
_entity_poly.type
_entity_poly.pdbx_seq_one_letter_code
_entity_poly.pdbx_strand_id
1 'polypeptide(L)'
;MIVQTGECIARNISSFLDCVKTIDHLLGTMPPPPPPPPPPNDDKELDRVLQDYKPDIQRLIRKYAPETRRVKKNSNFLGYTWYKCYDDSGKVLGRVRGSDDDRYWQYGGLDSQKHY
;
A
#
# COMPACT_ATOMS: atom_id res chain seq x y z
N MET A 1 50.69 32.78 -37.58
CA MET A 1 49.27 32.86 -38.03
C MET A 1 48.58 31.59 -37.56
N ILE A 2 47.81 31.68 -36.48
CA ILE A 2 47.06 30.56 -35.89
C ILE A 2 45.61 30.80 -36.28
N VAL A 3 45.19 30.28 -37.43
CA VAL A 3 43.80 30.32 -37.89
C VAL A 3 43.45 28.93 -38.43
N GLN A 4 43.49 27.95 -37.54
CA GLN A 4 43.04 26.56 -37.81
C GLN A 4 42.17 26.00 -36.69
N THR A 5 41.71 26.86 -35.76
CA THR A 5 40.98 26.46 -34.56
C THR A 5 39.46 26.56 -34.71
N GLY A 6 38.93 27.41 -35.61
CA GLY A 6 37.48 27.62 -35.76
C GLY A 6 36.74 26.50 -36.50
N GLU A 7 37.30 26.01 -37.62
CA GLU A 7 36.62 25.01 -38.47
C GLU A 7 36.52 23.61 -37.83
N CYS A 8 37.47 23.27 -36.95
CA CYS A 8 37.48 21.97 -36.26
C CYS A 8 36.48 21.93 -35.08
N ILE A 9 36.24 23.08 -34.44
CA ILE A 9 35.22 23.23 -33.39
C ILE A 9 33.82 23.20 -34.01
N ALA A 10 33.62 23.88 -35.14
CA ALA A 10 32.32 23.92 -35.83
C ALA A 10 31.85 22.52 -36.29
N ARG A 11 32.75 21.69 -36.84
CA ARG A 11 32.41 20.31 -37.26
C ARG A 11 32.01 19.40 -36.09
N ASN A 12 32.66 19.54 -34.92
CA ASN A 12 32.32 18.77 -33.73
C ASN A 12 30.96 19.16 -33.12
N ILE A 13 30.62 20.46 -33.16
CA ILE A 13 29.31 20.94 -32.64
C ILE A 13 28.16 20.45 -33.52
N SER A 14 28.31 20.47 -34.85
CA SER A 14 27.29 19.95 -35.77
C SER A 14 27.01 18.45 -35.55
N SER A 15 28.06 17.64 -35.38
CA SER A 15 27.91 16.21 -35.09
C SER A 15 27.24 15.92 -33.76
N PHE A 16 27.41 16.79 -32.76
CA PHE A 16 26.78 16.62 -31.45
C PHE A 16 25.28 16.98 -31.49
N LEU A 17 24.92 18.06 -32.20
CA LEU A 17 23.52 18.46 -32.37
C LEU A 17 22.69 17.45 -33.16
N ASP A 18 23.30 16.76 -34.13
CA ASP A 18 22.62 15.67 -34.85
C ASP A 18 22.42 14.41 -33.97
N CYS A 19 23.31 14.14 -33.02
CA CYS A 19 23.10 13.09 -32.00
C CYS A 19 21.94 13.45 -31.06
N VAL A 20 21.84 14.70 -30.60
CA VAL A 20 20.77 15.14 -29.70
C VAL A 20 19.40 15.05 -30.38
N LYS A 21 19.29 15.44 -31.65
CA LYS A 21 18.05 15.30 -32.43
C LYS A 21 17.59 13.85 -32.59
N THR A 22 18.53 12.92 -32.72
CA THR A 22 18.23 11.48 -32.81
C THR A 22 17.71 10.92 -31.48
N ILE A 23 18.20 11.42 -30.35
CA ILE A 23 17.74 11.03 -29.00
C ILE A 23 16.31 11.54 -28.74
N ASP A 24 16.00 12.77 -29.15
CA ASP A 24 14.65 13.35 -29.04
C ASP A 24 13.63 12.53 -29.85
N HIS A 25 14.02 12.08 -31.05
CA HIS A 25 13.17 11.25 -31.91
C HIS A 25 12.92 9.83 -31.35
N LEU A 26 13.86 9.29 -30.55
CA LEU A 26 13.72 8.00 -29.86
C LEU A 26 12.86 8.13 -28.59
N LEU A 27 12.93 9.26 -27.89
CA LEU A 27 12.14 9.51 -26.67
C LEU A 27 10.67 9.88 -26.96
N GLY A 28 10.39 10.46 -28.13
CA GLY A 28 9.05 10.87 -28.55
C GLY A 28 8.06 9.75 -28.94
N THR A 29 8.45 8.47 -28.86
CA THR A 29 7.60 7.33 -29.29
C THR A 29 7.04 6.49 -28.15
N MET A 30 7.31 6.84 -26.88
CA MET A 30 6.68 6.14 -25.77
C MET A 30 5.27 6.70 -25.54
N PRO A 31 4.21 5.88 -25.72
CA PRO A 31 2.90 6.28 -25.25
C PRO A 31 3.01 6.61 -23.75
N PRO A 32 2.28 7.63 -23.25
CA PRO A 32 2.28 7.92 -21.83
C PRO A 32 1.95 6.63 -21.07
N PRO A 33 2.65 6.35 -19.95
CA PRO A 33 2.30 5.19 -19.15
C PRO A 33 0.80 5.28 -18.83
N PRO A 34 0.06 4.16 -18.94
CA PRO A 34 -1.35 4.16 -18.60
C PRO A 34 -1.52 4.77 -17.21
N PRO A 35 -2.57 5.58 -16.98
CA PRO A 35 -2.81 6.15 -15.67
C PRO A 35 -2.81 5.02 -14.63
N PRO A 36 -2.21 5.23 -13.45
CA PRO A 36 -2.26 4.23 -12.39
C PRO A 36 -3.73 3.86 -12.14
N PRO A 37 -4.04 2.57 -11.95
CA PRO A 37 -5.40 2.16 -11.61
C PRO A 37 -5.88 2.96 -10.40
N PRO A 38 -7.17 3.35 -10.33
CA PRO A 38 -7.70 3.99 -9.14
C PRO A 38 -7.36 3.12 -7.92
N PRO A 39 -7.06 3.73 -6.75
CA PRO A 39 -6.82 2.97 -5.54
C PRO A 39 -7.98 1.98 -5.37
N PRO A 40 -7.69 0.70 -5.11
CA PRO A 40 -8.74 -0.28 -4.92
C PRO A 40 -9.69 0.24 -3.83
N ASN A 41 -10.98 0.01 -4.06
CA ASN A 41 -12.10 0.54 -3.29
C ASN A 41 -12.20 -0.13 -1.90
N ASP A 42 -11.05 -0.36 -1.26
CA ASP A 42 -10.83 -1.25 -0.13
C ASP A 42 -11.56 -0.77 1.12
N ASP A 43 -11.65 0.55 1.28
CA ASP A 43 -12.36 1.16 2.40
C ASP A 43 -13.84 0.77 2.42
N LYS A 44 -14.49 0.69 1.24
CA LYS A 44 -15.90 0.28 1.15
C LYS A 44 -16.11 -1.19 1.50
N GLU A 45 -15.12 -2.03 1.24
CA GLU A 45 -15.23 -3.45 1.54
C GLU A 45 -15.01 -3.71 3.03
N LEU A 46 -13.98 -3.08 3.61
CA LEU A 46 -13.74 -3.13 5.05
C LEU A 46 -14.96 -2.62 5.84
N ASP A 47 -15.54 -1.50 5.41
CA ASP A 47 -16.73 -0.94 6.07
C ASP A 47 -17.92 -1.89 6.06
N ARG A 48 -18.14 -2.62 4.97
CA ARG A 48 -19.17 -3.66 4.89
C ARG A 48 -18.88 -4.83 5.83
N VAL A 49 -17.63 -5.28 5.90
CA VAL A 49 -17.21 -6.35 6.81
C VAL A 49 -17.41 -5.95 8.26
N LEU A 50 -17.18 -4.68 8.57
CA LEU A 50 -17.19 -4.14 9.93
C LEU A 50 -18.57 -3.66 10.43
N GLN A 51 -19.56 -3.56 9.54
CA GLN A 51 -20.87 -2.95 9.82
C GLN A 51 -21.59 -3.53 11.05
N ASP A 52 -21.48 -4.85 11.27
CA ASP A 52 -22.16 -5.55 12.38
C ASP A 52 -21.35 -5.56 13.69
N TYR A 53 -20.15 -5.00 13.70
CA TYR A 53 -19.26 -5.00 14.85
C TYR A 53 -19.36 -3.70 15.65
N LYS A 54 -19.10 -3.77 16.96
CA LYS A 54 -19.12 -2.60 17.83
C LYS A 54 -18.04 -1.57 17.41
N PRO A 55 -18.27 -0.25 17.58
CA PRO A 55 -17.37 0.80 17.08
C PRO A 55 -15.93 0.73 17.57
N ASP A 56 -15.72 0.25 18.81
CA ASP A 56 -14.41 0.00 19.41
C ASP A 56 -13.62 -1.08 18.65
N ILE A 57 -14.28 -2.16 18.24
CA ILE A 57 -13.71 -3.20 17.37
C ILE A 57 -13.35 -2.60 16.02
N GLN A 58 -14.29 -1.86 15.41
CA GLN A 58 -14.08 -1.26 14.09
C GLN A 58 -12.86 -0.33 14.12
N ARG A 59 -12.75 0.50 15.17
CA ARG A 59 -11.62 1.42 15.38
C ARG A 59 -10.28 0.68 15.43
N LEU A 60 -10.19 -0.41 16.20
CA LEU A 60 -8.97 -1.19 16.32
C LEU A 60 -8.58 -1.87 15.00
N ILE A 61 -9.56 -2.43 14.29
CA ILE A 61 -9.30 -3.09 12.99
C ILE A 61 -8.82 -2.06 11.97
N ARG A 62 -9.52 -0.93 11.83
CA ARG A 62 -9.12 0.14 10.90
C ARG A 62 -7.72 0.70 11.20
N LYS A 63 -7.33 0.77 12.48
CA LYS A 63 -6.04 1.32 12.90
C LYS A 63 -4.88 0.34 12.67
N TYR A 64 -5.08 -0.95 12.96
CA TYR A 64 -3.99 -1.92 13.02
C TYR A 64 -3.98 -2.97 11.90
N ALA A 65 -5.09 -3.13 11.16
CA ALA A 65 -5.24 -4.05 10.04
C ALA A 65 -6.34 -3.59 9.05
N PRO A 66 -6.15 -2.44 8.36
CA PRO A 66 -7.10 -1.94 7.36
C PRO A 66 -7.33 -2.92 6.19
N GLU A 67 -6.39 -3.80 5.92
CA GLU A 67 -6.47 -4.86 4.90
C GLU A 67 -7.34 -6.07 5.33
N THR A 68 -8.11 -5.93 6.41
CA THR A 68 -9.01 -6.99 6.90
C THR A 68 -10.20 -7.17 5.96
N ARG A 69 -10.40 -8.40 5.51
CA ARG A 69 -11.46 -8.77 4.56
C ARG A 69 -12.47 -9.73 5.16
N ARG A 70 -12.08 -10.40 6.25
CA ARG A 70 -12.98 -11.26 7.01
C ARG A 70 -12.67 -11.17 8.50
N VAL A 71 -13.71 -11.03 9.30
CA VAL A 71 -13.62 -11.08 10.77
C VAL A 71 -14.41 -12.30 11.26
N LYS A 72 -13.79 -13.10 12.13
CA LYS A 72 -14.45 -14.23 12.80
C LYS A 72 -14.51 -13.99 14.29
N LYS A 73 -15.72 -13.93 14.84
CA LYS A 73 -15.95 -13.94 16.29
C LYS A 73 -15.72 -15.35 16.82
N ASN A 74 -14.90 -15.45 17.84
CA ASN A 74 -14.64 -16.67 18.59
C ASN A 74 -14.97 -16.42 20.06
N SER A 75 -15.44 -17.46 20.74
CA SER A 75 -15.62 -17.49 22.19
C SER A 75 -15.04 -18.78 22.74
N ASN A 76 -14.62 -18.77 24.00
CA ASN A 76 -14.31 -19.99 24.74
C ASN A 76 -15.44 -20.33 25.73
N PHE A 77 -15.35 -21.51 26.34
CA PHE A 77 -16.33 -21.99 27.32
C PHE A 77 -16.41 -21.10 28.58
N LEU A 78 -15.35 -20.35 28.87
CA LEU A 78 -15.28 -19.39 29.99
C LEU A 78 -15.88 -18.01 29.63
N GLY A 79 -16.49 -17.87 28.45
CA GLY A 79 -17.16 -16.63 28.02
C GLY A 79 -16.24 -15.55 27.46
N TYR A 80 -14.93 -15.78 27.37
CA TYR A 80 -14.03 -14.83 26.72
C TYR A 80 -14.26 -14.82 25.22
N THR A 81 -14.51 -13.63 24.67
CA THR A 81 -14.69 -13.41 23.23
C THR A 81 -13.47 -12.74 22.62
N TRP A 82 -13.16 -13.08 21.38
CA TRP A 82 -12.14 -12.39 20.58
C TRP A 82 -12.49 -12.45 19.10
N TYR A 83 -11.95 -11.53 18.32
CA TYR A 83 -12.26 -11.37 16.92
C TYR A 83 -10.99 -11.58 16.11
N LYS A 84 -10.93 -12.67 15.34
CA LYS A 84 -9.79 -12.94 14.44
C LYS A 84 -10.01 -12.23 13.12
N CYS A 85 -9.03 -11.44 12.69
CA CYS A 85 -9.05 -10.68 11.44
C CYS A 85 -8.18 -11.38 10.40
N TYR A 86 -8.70 -11.50 9.19
CA TYR A 86 -8.08 -12.21 8.07
C TYR A 86 -7.98 -11.31 6.85
N ASP A 87 -6.91 -11.48 6.07
CA ASP A 87 -6.80 -10.92 4.72
C ASP A 87 -7.52 -11.80 3.67
N ASP A 88 -7.47 -11.36 2.40
CA ASP A 88 -8.03 -12.08 1.25
C ASP A 88 -7.44 -13.48 1.05
N SER A 89 -6.19 -13.69 1.47
CA SER A 89 -5.51 -15.00 1.38
C SER A 89 -5.93 -15.97 2.49
N GLY A 90 -6.69 -15.49 3.48
CA GLY A 90 -7.07 -16.24 4.67
C GLY A 90 -5.97 -16.30 5.74
N LYS A 91 -4.91 -15.50 5.63
CA LYS A 91 -3.88 -15.35 6.65
C LYS A 91 -4.42 -14.48 7.79
N VAL A 92 -4.04 -14.82 9.02
CA VAL A 92 -4.42 -14.06 10.22
C VAL A 92 -3.54 -12.82 10.34
N LEU A 93 -4.16 -11.65 10.33
CA LEU A 93 -3.49 -10.35 10.54
C LEU A 93 -3.32 -10.05 12.02
N GLY A 94 -4.34 -10.38 12.81
CA GLY A 94 -4.33 -10.15 14.25
C GLY A 94 -5.68 -10.46 14.89
N ARG A 95 -5.80 -10.04 16.15
CA ARG A 95 -6.98 -10.32 16.97
C ARG A 95 -7.37 -9.12 17.81
N VAL A 96 -8.66 -8.81 17.85
CA VAL A 96 -9.22 -7.92 18.88
C VAL A 96 -9.62 -8.77 20.07
N ARG A 97 -9.11 -8.43 21.25
CA ARG A 97 -9.32 -9.11 22.53
C ARG A 97 -9.70 -8.10 23.62
N GLY A 98 -10.09 -8.61 24.78
CA GLY A 98 -10.47 -7.78 25.92
C GLY A 98 -11.98 -7.68 26.11
N SER A 99 -12.36 -7.10 27.24
CA SER A 99 -13.75 -6.75 27.55
C SER A 99 -14.14 -5.46 26.83
N ASP A 100 -15.41 -5.09 26.84
CA ASP A 100 -15.92 -3.90 26.15
C ASP A 100 -15.14 -2.61 26.50
N ASP A 101 -14.69 -2.47 27.75
CA ASP A 101 -13.96 -1.27 28.21
C ASP A 101 -12.43 -1.35 28.07
N ASP A 102 -11.88 -2.53 27.78
CA ASP A 102 -10.42 -2.78 27.75
C ASP A 102 -10.04 -3.55 26.48
N ARG A 103 -10.63 -3.18 25.35
CA ARG A 103 -10.32 -3.83 24.07
C ARG A 103 -8.93 -3.42 23.59
N TYR A 104 -8.17 -4.40 23.13
CA TYR A 104 -6.86 -4.22 22.55
C TYR A 104 -6.67 -5.08 21.30
N TRP A 105 -5.79 -4.62 20.44
CA TRP A 105 -5.26 -5.37 19.32
C TRP A 105 -4.05 -6.21 19.73
N GLN A 106 -3.97 -7.43 19.21
CA GLN A 106 -2.86 -8.34 19.44
C GLN A 106 -2.43 -9.02 18.14
N TYR A 107 -1.15 -8.89 17.80
CA TYR A 107 -0.55 -9.55 16.64
C TYR A 107 -0.19 -11.01 16.97
N GLY A 108 -0.89 -12.00 16.44
CA GLY A 108 -0.49 -13.42 16.59
C GLY A 108 -0.98 -14.12 17.88
N GLY A 109 -0.04 -14.59 18.71
CA GLY A 109 -0.24 -15.50 19.85
C GLY A 109 -0.66 -14.82 21.15
N LEU A 110 -0.84 -15.59 22.24
CA LEU A 110 -1.21 -15.06 23.56
C LEU A 110 -0.12 -14.18 24.18
N ASP A 111 1.14 -14.45 23.88
CA ASP A 111 2.32 -13.75 24.42
C ASP A 111 2.69 -12.48 23.65
N SER A 112 1.93 -12.16 22.60
CA SER A 112 2.20 -11.00 21.77
C SER A 112 1.81 -9.69 22.44
N GLN A 113 2.51 -8.63 22.05
CA GLN A 113 2.27 -7.27 22.53
C GLN A 113 0.82 -6.83 22.33
N LYS A 114 0.30 -6.17 23.36
CA LYS A 114 -1.06 -5.60 23.39
C LYS A 114 -1.02 -4.14 22.97
N HIS A 115 -1.93 -3.75 22.09
CA HIS A 115 -2.07 -2.39 21.60
C HIS A 115 -3.48 -1.88 21.87
N TYR A 116 -3.59 -0.93 22.79
CA TYR A 116 -4.86 -0.29 23.15
C TYR A 116 -5.28 0.79 22.14
#